data_AF-A0A536B375-F1
#
_entry.id   AF-A0A536B375-F1
#
_cell.length_a   1.000
_cell.length_b   1.000
_cell.length_c   1.000
_cell.angle_alpha   90.00
_cell.angle_beta   90.00
_cell.angle_gamma   90.00
#
_symmetry.space_group_name_H-M   'P 1'
#
loop_
_entity.id
_entity.type
_entity.pdbx_description
1 polymer ?
#
loop_
_entity_poly.entity_id
_entity_poly.type
_entity_poly.pdbx_seq_one_letter_code
_entity_poly.pdbx_strand_id
1 'polypeptide(L)'
;MITAAALMVTRQLVRGDRRDPWFGWLLTSAAACAVILADNLLLLFIALQLLTLAWSGALDETARRRRGLRLTVQIADIGLLLAAASAIQSVGTSAFSGVPSDTFGLATFLLMLLPVAVRVGALAWVSSGPPAAVTFEPAVAWVAPAGYLLLRLLALMGGRLPDRTTAVALFGGGVLVAIGFATLALGRPAGLRLAAPLLAAQAALAIALSAGSEPLMTAASTWLWLLLIPLAGLVSVRVAGGSLAETLTLVNLAMVPGSIGFLALWLGGLALGASGLLYGIIPVAFAVLLLAIAALGRARGVRSISVEPASIWGGVLLVIAAIPIIAMNPIVLPAAATVRLVPRGTISATPFEIATSPGAWPALLVTLTTGVLLGIAGWRLRDRLPLRRARGIIRWRISWPSWPPVRPPAVPAWSRYLLWGAFLVVVAVAVARP
;
A
#
# COMPACT_ATOMS: atom_id res chain seq x y z
N MET A 1 -8.65 3.07 -8.52
CA MET A 1 -8.55 3.18 -10.00
C MET A 1 -7.81 4.43 -10.48
N ILE A 2 -8.33 5.64 -10.18
CA ILE A 2 -7.74 6.91 -10.63
C ILE A 2 -6.24 6.98 -10.31
N THR A 3 -5.88 6.65 -9.07
CA THR A 3 -4.49 6.57 -8.60
C THR A 3 -3.61 5.64 -9.44
N ALA A 4 -4.12 4.45 -9.79
CA ALA A 4 -3.37 3.47 -10.59
C ALA A 4 -3.19 3.95 -12.04
N ALA A 5 -4.23 4.51 -12.65
CA ALA A 5 -4.17 5.07 -13.99
C ALA A 5 -3.22 6.27 -14.07
N ALA A 6 -3.29 7.17 -13.08
CA ALA A 6 -2.42 8.34 -13.04
C ALA A 6 -0.96 7.96 -12.75
N LEU A 7 -0.68 6.99 -11.87
CA LEU A 7 0.68 6.44 -11.66
C LEU A 7 1.23 5.76 -12.92
N MET A 8 0.37 5.07 -13.68
CA MET A 8 0.75 4.53 -14.98
C MET A 8 1.16 5.63 -15.97
N VAL A 9 0.36 6.69 -16.07
CA VAL A 9 0.70 7.86 -16.89
C VAL A 9 2.03 8.46 -16.43
N THR A 10 2.27 8.57 -15.12
CA THR A 10 3.54 9.09 -14.60
C THR A 10 4.74 8.27 -15.03
N ARG A 11 4.62 6.94 -15.05
CA ARG A 11 5.69 6.06 -15.57
C ARG A 11 5.95 6.28 -17.05
N GLN A 12 4.90 6.40 -17.85
CA GLN A 12 5.01 6.64 -19.30
C GLN A 12 5.74 7.95 -19.63
N LEU A 13 5.64 8.93 -18.73
CA LEU A 13 6.32 10.21 -18.85
C LEU A 13 7.80 10.18 -18.42
N VAL A 14 8.22 9.19 -17.62
CA VAL A 14 9.63 9.06 -17.19
C VAL A 14 10.46 8.43 -18.32
N ARG A 15 11.38 9.23 -18.88
CA ARG A 15 12.30 8.79 -19.95
C ARG A 15 13.23 7.69 -19.44
N GLY A 16 13.00 6.44 -19.85
CA GLY A 16 13.89 5.32 -19.51
C GLY A 16 13.33 3.92 -19.72
N ASP A 17 12.02 3.78 -19.92
CA ASP A 17 11.35 2.48 -20.05
C ASP A 17 10.73 2.35 -21.46
N ARG A 18 11.44 1.70 -22.39
CA ARG A 18 11.10 1.66 -23.83
C ARG A 18 10.22 0.46 -24.24
N ARG A 19 9.79 -0.40 -23.31
CA ARG A 19 8.92 -1.56 -23.60
C ARG A 19 7.54 -1.35 -22.98
N ASP A 20 6.50 -1.35 -23.82
CA ASP A 20 5.13 -0.97 -23.47
C ASP A 20 4.42 -1.98 -22.56
N PRO A 21 4.19 -1.68 -21.26
CA PRO A 21 3.54 -2.58 -20.32
C PRO A 21 2.01 -2.34 -20.24
N TRP A 22 1.41 -1.71 -21.25
CA TRP A 22 0.04 -1.19 -21.17
C TRP A 22 -1.01 -2.25 -20.88
N PHE A 23 -0.94 -3.35 -21.61
CA PHE A 23 -1.90 -4.44 -21.48
C PHE A 23 -1.81 -5.09 -20.09
N GLY A 24 -0.60 -5.41 -19.63
CA GLY A 24 -0.37 -5.98 -18.29
C GLY A 24 -0.80 -5.04 -17.16
N TRP A 25 -0.54 -3.74 -17.24
CA TRP A 25 -0.98 -2.78 -16.22
C TRP A 25 -2.51 -2.63 -16.19
N LEU A 26 -3.15 -2.46 -17.35
CA LEU A 26 -4.61 -2.32 -17.41
C LEU A 26 -5.29 -3.60 -16.96
N LEU A 27 -4.79 -4.76 -17.38
CA LEU A 27 -5.34 -6.06 -16.99
C LEU A 27 -5.16 -6.33 -15.49
N THR A 28 -3.99 -6.03 -14.92
CA THR A 28 -3.77 -6.16 -13.46
C THR A 28 -4.61 -5.17 -12.66
N SER A 29 -4.77 -3.93 -13.14
CA SER A 29 -5.63 -2.93 -12.48
C SER A 29 -7.11 -3.29 -12.57
N ALA A 30 -7.57 -3.79 -13.73
CA ALA A 30 -8.93 -4.27 -13.94
C ALA A 30 -9.22 -5.50 -13.07
N ALA A 31 -8.32 -6.48 -13.04
CA ALA A 31 -8.46 -7.65 -12.20
C ALA A 31 -8.44 -7.28 -10.70
N ALA A 32 -7.59 -6.34 -10.28
CA ALA A 32 -7.60 -5.83 -8.90
C ALA A 32 -8.94 -5.14 -8.56
N CYS A 33 -9.59 -4.50 -9.53
CA CYS A 33 -10.93 -3.97 -9.29
C CYS A 33 -12.04 -5.00 -9.34
N ALA A 34 -11.92 -6.04 -10.16
CA ALA A 34 -12.81 -7.19 -10.07
C ALA A 34 -12.78 -7.82 -8.67
N VAL A 35 -11.60 -7.88 -8.03
CA VAL A 35 -11.45 -8.33 -6.64
C VAL A 35 -12.24 -7.43 -5.68
N ILE A 36 -12.10 -6.11 -5.81
CA ILE A 36 -12.79 -5.14 -4.93
C ILE A 36 -14.31 -5.12 -5.15
N LEU A 37 -14.75 -5.32 -6.40
CA LEU A 37 -16.17 -5.31 -6.77
C LEU A 37 -16.88 -6.66 -6.59
N ALA A 38 -16.14 -7.73 -6.28
CA ALA A 38 -16.72 -9.02 -6.00
C ALA A 38 -17.69 -8.92 -4.83
N ASP A 39 -18.90 -9.47 -4.99
CA ASP A 39 -19.98 -9.44 -4.00
C ASP A 39 -20.13 -10.77 -3.24
N ASN A 40 -19.36 -11.79 -3.63
CA ASN A 40 -19.35 -13.11 -3.02
C ASN A 40 -17.95 -13.75 -3.04
N LEU A 41 -17.75 -14.77 -2.21
CA LEU A 41 -16.46 -15.44 -2.04
C LEU A 41 -15.97 -16.16 -3.31
N LEU A 42 -16.88 -16.66 -4.16
CA LEU A 42 -16.52 -17.37 -5.40
C LEU A 42 -16.01 -16.41 -6.48
N LEU A 43 -16.71 -15.30 -6.70
CA LEU A 43 -16.28 -14.24 -7.62
C LEU A 43 -14.97 -13.63 -7.15
N LEU A 44 -14.80 -13.47 -5.83
CA LEU A 44 -13.55 -13.02 -5.23
C LEU A 44 -12.39 -13.97 -5.57
N PHE A 45 -12.59 -15.28 -5.41
CA PHE A 45 -11.60 -16.29 -5.80
C PHE A 45 -11.27 -16.22 -7.29
N ILE A 46 -12.28 -16.17 -8.17
CA ILE A 46 -12.10 -16.08 -9.62
C ILE A 46 -11.30 -14.82 -9.99
N ALA A 47 -11.66 -13.67 -9.42
CA ALA A 47 -10.97 -12.40 -9.65
C ALA A 47 -9.52 -12.43 -9.18
N LEU A 48 -9.20 -13.09 -8.06
CA LEU A 48 -7.83 -13.27 -7.58
C LEU A 48 -7.01 -14.19 -8.49
N GLN A 49 -7.62 -15.23 -9.06
CA GLN A 49 -6.97 -16.08 -10.06
C GLN A 49 -6.66 -15.27 -11.33
N LEU A 50 -7.62 -14.50 -11.83
CA LEU A 50 -7.42 -13.59 -12.96
C LEU A 50 -6.30 -12.59 -12.68
N LEU A 51 -6.26 -12.00 -11.48
CA LEU A 51 -5.21 -11.09 -11.07
C LEU A 51 -3.83 -11.77 -11.04
N THR A 52 -3.76 -12.98 -10.50
CA THR A 52 -2.52 -13.77 -10.44
C THR A 52 -2.01 -14.13 -11.83
N LEU A 53 -2.92 -14.48 -12.75
CA LEU A 53 -2.59 -14.75 -14.16
C LEU A 53 -2.14 -13.49 -14.90
N ALA A 54 -2.83 -12.36 -14.67
CA ALA A 54 -2.53 -11.08 -15.28
C ALA A 54 -1.14 -10.55 -14.86
N TRP A 55 -0.82 -10.62 -13.56
CA TRP A 55 0.46 -10.14 -13.06
C TRP A 55 1.62 -11.07 -13.41
N SER A 56 1.42 -12.40 -13.31
CA SER A 56 2.50 -13.36 -13.57
C SER A 56 2.94 -13.41 -15.02
N GLY A 57 2.25 -12.67 -15.90
CA GLY A 57 2.46 -12.71 -17.34
C GLY A 57 2.09 -14.07 -17.93
N ALA A 58 1.27 -14.88 -17.23
CA ALA A 58 0.77 -16.13 -17.77
C ALA A 58 -0.11 -15.91 -19.02
N LEU A 59 -0.61 -14.69 -19.19
CA LEU A 59 -1.40 -14.23 -20.33
C LEU A 59 -0.52 -13.52 -21.40
N ASP A 60 0.79 -13.50 -21.22
CA ASP A 60 1.77 -12.88 -22.13
C ASP A 60 2.94 -13.84 -22.38
N GLU A 61 3.06 -14.37 -23.60
CA GLU A 61 4.07 -15.36 -23.97
C GLU A 61 5.51 -14.87 -23.79
N THR A 62 5.72 -13.55 -23.69
CA THR A 62 7.04 -12.92 -23.56
C THR A 62 7.52 -12.74 -22.11
N ALA A 63 6.64 -12.99 -21.12
CA ALA A 63 6.92 -12.73 -19.71
C ALA A 63 7.69 -13.86 -19.00
N ARG A 64 8.56 -13.50 -18.08
CA ARG A 64 9.42 -14.45 -17.33
C ARG A 64 8.56 -15.31 -16.39
N ARG A 65 8.57 -16.63 -16.59
CA ARG A 65 7.76 -17.59 -15.80
C ARG A 65 8.20 -17.65 -14.33
N ARG A 66 7.59 -16.87 -13.43
CA ARG A 66 7.73 -16.99 -11.96
C ARG A 66 6.85 -18.12 -11.41
N ARG A 67 7.06 -19.35 -11.87
CA ARG A 67 6.18 -20.50 -11.56
C ARG A 67 6.02 -20.73 -10.05
N GLY A 68 7.11 -20.65 -9.28
CA GLY A 68 7.07 -20.87 -7.82
C GLY A 68 6.16 -19.87 -7.09
N LEU A 69 6.37 -18.56 -7.28
CA LEU A 69 5.57 -17.52 -6.62
C LEU A 69 4.10 -17.54 -7.07
N ARG A 70 3.86 -17.83 -8.35
CA ARG A 70 2.49 -18.04 -8.86
C ARG A 70 1.83 -19.21 -8.14
N LEU A 71 2.48 -20.37 -8.08
CA LEU A 71 1.94 -21.56 -7.42
C LEU A 71 1.65 -21.30 -5.94
N THR A 72 2.55 -20.64 -5.22
CA THR A 72 2.32 -20.32 -3.80
C THR A 72 1.09 -19.44 -3.58
N VAL A 73 0.86 -18.46 -4.46
CA VAL A 73 -0.30 -17.56 -4.37
C VAL A 73 -1.58 -18.31 -4.75
N GLN A 74 -1.54 -19.13 -5.80
CA GLN A 74 -2.69 -19.93 -6.21
C GLN A 74 -3.09 -20.95 -5.14
N ILE A 75 -2.11 -21.59 -4.49
CA ILE A 75 -2.33 -22.51 -3.36
C ILE A 75 -2.95 -21.75 -2.18
N ALA A 76 -2.44 -20.56 -1.85
CA ALA A 76 -3.00 -19.73 -0.79
C ALA A 76 -4.46 -19.35 -1.06
N ASP A 77 -4.79 -19.04 -2.33
CA ASP A 77 -6.14 -18.69 -2.74
C ASP A 77 -7.13 -19.86 -2.65
N ILE A 78 -6.67 -21.12 -2.61
CA ILE A 78 -7.54 -22.28 -2.33
C ILE A 78 -8.18 -22.14 -0.94
N GLY A 79 -7.52 -21.46 0.01
CA GLY A 79 -8.10 -21.15 1.32
C GLY A 79 -9.44 -20.40 1.21
N LEU A 80 -9.58 -19.49 0.24
CA LEU A 80 -10.85 -18.79 -0.02
C LEU A 80 -11.91 -19.71 -0.60
N LEU A 81 -11.52 -20.67 -1.45
CA LEU A 81 -12.44 -21.66 -1.99
C LEU A 81 -12.99 -22.58 -0.88
N LEU A 82 -12.11 -23.06 0.01
CA LEU A 82 -12.49 -23.86 1.16
C LEU A 82 -13.39 -23.08 2.12
N ALA A 83 -13.08 -21.81 2.34
CA ALA A 83 -13.90 -20.93 3.14
C ALA A 83 -15.28 -20.68 2.50
N ALA A 84 -15.35 -20.49 1.18
CA ALA A 84 -16.60 -20.39 0.44
C ALA A 84 -17.44 -21.68 0.54
N ALA A 85 -16.81 -22.84 0.37
CA ALA A 85 -17.46 -24.13 0.52
C ALA A 85 -18.03 -24.31 1.94
N SER A 86 -17.27 -23.92 2.97
CA SER A 86 -17.73 -23.97 4.36
C SER A 86 -18.93 -23.05 4.62
N ALA A 87 -18.95 -21.83 4.05
CA ALA A 87 -20.05 -20.88 4.17
C ALA A 87 -21.32 -21.39 3.46
N ILE A 88 -21.17 -21.97 2.26
CA ILE A 88 -22.27 -22.58 1.52
C ILE A 88 -22.83 -23.79 2.28
N GLN A 89 -21.97 -24.63 2.84
CA GLN A 89 -22.41 -25.81 3.58
C GLN A 89 -23.14 -25.44 4.88
N SER A 90 -22.70 -24.39 5.57
CA SER A 90 -23.26 -23.98 6.87
C SER A 90 -24.50 -23.10 6.76
N VAL A 91 -24.52 -22.16 5.82
CA VAL A 91 -25.56 -21.10 5.71
C VAL A 91 -26.30 -21.15 4.38
N GLY A 92 -25.83 -21.94 3.41
CA GLY A 92 -26.47 -22.06 2.08
C GLY A 92 -26.06 -20.97 1.08
N THR A 93 -25.13 -20.08 1.43
CA THR A 93 -24.70 -18.98 0.55
C THR A 93 -23.22 -18.64 0.68
N SER A 94 -22.66 -18.06 -0.39
CA SER A 94 -21.32 -17.44 -0.39
C SER A 94 -21.36 -15.92 -0.61
N ALA A 95 -22.56 -15.36 -0.74
CA ALA A 95 -22.79 -13.94 -0.94
C ALA A 95 -22.52 -13.16 0.35
N PHE A 96 -21.76 -12.08 0.27
CA PHE A 96 -21.36 -11.33 1.44
C PHE A 96 -22.54 -10.72 2.22
N SER A 97 -23.63 -10.39 1.54
CA SER A 97 -24.85 -9.86 2.17
C SER A 97 -25.64 -10.90 2.95
N GLY A 98 -25.40 -12.20 2.71
CA GLY A 98 -26.18 -13.29 3.27
C GLY A 98 -25.44 -14.15 4.29
N VAL A 99 -24.15 -13.88 4.57
CA VAL A 99 -23.36 -14.65 5.54
C VAL A 99 -23.39 -13.96 6.91
N PRO A 100 -23.97 -14.59 7.96
CA PRO A 100 -23.91 -14.09 9.33
C PRO A 100 -22.48 -13.95 9.84
N SER A 101 -22.24 -12.97 10.72
CA SER A 101 -20.90 -12.72 11.29
C SER A 101 -20.31 -13.88 12.06
N ASP A 102 -21.16 -14.75 12.59
CA ASP A 102 -20.80 -15.79 13.53
C ASP A 102 -20.44 -17.09 12.78
N THR A 103 -20.60 -17.10 11.45
CA THR A 103 -20.31 -18.23 10.57
C THR A 103 -18.81 -18.55 10.51
N PHE A 104 -17.97 -17.53 10.68
CA PHE A 104 -16.53 -17.67 10.51
C PHE A 104 -15.83 -17.96 11.85
N GLY A 105 -15.64 -19.24 12.13
CA GLY A 105 -14.76 -19.69 13.21
C GLY A 105 -13.27 -19.46 12.91
N LEU A 106 -12.42 -19.80 13.88
CA LEU A 106 -10.96 -19.67 13.81
C LEU A 106 -10.35 -20.27 12.54
N ALA A 107 -10.73 -21.49 12.18
CA ALA A 107 -10.16 -22.20 11.04
C ALA A 107 -10.44 -21.45 9.73
N THR A 108 -11.69 -21.00 9.53
CA THR A 108 -12.08 -20.26 8.32
C THR A 108 -11.43 -18.88 8.27
N PHE A 109 -11.28 -18.23 9.42
CA PHE A 109 -10.52 -16.97 9.53
C PHE A 109 -9.06 -17.15 9.07
N LEU A 110 -8.37 -18.19 9.53
CA LEU A 110 -6.99 -18.47 9.14
C LEU A 110 -6.88 -18.80 7.64
N LEU A 111 -7.82 -19.56 7.09
CA LEU A 111 -7.88 -19.88 5.66
C LEU A 111 -8.09 -18.63 4.80
N MET A 112 -8.91 -17.68 5.24
CA MET A 112 -9.11 -16.40 4.54
C MET A 112 -7.95 -15.42 4.74
N LEU A 113 -7.23 -15.49 5.86
CA LEU A 113 -6.04 -14.69 6.13
C LEU A 113 -4.82 -15.13 5.32
N LEU A 114 -4.72 -16.42 4.98
CA LEU A 114 -3.60 -16.99 4.23
C LEU A 114 -3.33 -16.26 2.88
N PRO A 115 -4.33 -16.00 2.02
CA PRO A 115 -4.18 -15.16 0.83
C PRO A 115 -3.56 -13.77 1.10
N VAL A 116 -3.87 -13.16 2.24
CA VAL A 116 -3.34 -11.85 2.64
C VAL A 116 -1.86 -11.98 3.01
N ALA A 117 -1.55 -12.92 3.90
CA ALA A 117 -0.19 -13.17 4.37
C ALA A 117 0.77 -13.52 3.22
N VAL A 118 0.34 -14.38 2.29
CA VAL A 118 1.15 -14.78 1.13
C VAL A 118 1.39 -13.62 0.17
N ARG A 119 0.41 -12.73 -0.03
CA ARG A 119 0.60 -11.52 -0.86
C ARG A 119 1.54 -10.51 -0.21
N VAL A 120 1.47 -10.34 1.12
CA VAL A 120 2.44 -9.49 1.85
C VAL A 120 3.84 -10.10 1.81
N GLY A 121 3.98 -11.41 1.98
CA GLY A 121 5.26 -12.11 1.82
C GLY A 121 5.81 -12.02 0.39
N ALA A 122 4.92 -12.13 -0.60
CA ALA A 122 5.28 -12.00 -2.02
C ALA A 122 5.94 -10.65 -2.29
N LEU A 123 5.40 -9.53 -1.76
CA LEU A 123 5.99 -8.19 -1.92
C LEU A 123 7.49 -8.16 -1.63
N ALA A 124 7.91 -8.74 -0.50
CA ALA A 124 9.33 -8.79 -0.14
C ALA A 124 10.13 -9.73 -1.05
N TRP A 125 9.54 -10.86 -1.44
CA TRP A 125 10.20 -11.90 -2.24
C TRP A 125 10.47 -11.44 -3.68
N VAL A 126 9.58 -10.63 -4.28
CA VAL A 126 9.71 -10.26 -5.69
C VAL A 126 11.03 -9.54 -6.01
N SER A 127 11.59 -8.87 -5.00
CA SER A 127 12.86 -8.14 -5.04
C SER A 127 14.14 -9.00 -5.05
N SER A 128 14.06 -10.31 -4.81
CA SER A 128 15.22 -11.21 -4.66
C SER A 128 15.81 -11.69 -6.00
N GLY A 129 15.13 -11.46 -7.13
CA GLY A 129 15.59 -11.89 -8.46
C GLY A 129 16.73 -11.04 -9.06
N PRO A 130 17.37 -11.52 -10.15
CA PRO A 130 18.29 -10.71 -10.95
C PRO A 130 17.59 -9.42 -11.41
N PRO A 131 18.26 -8.27 -11.41
CA PRO A 131 17.69 -6.99 -11.85
C PRO A 131 17.43 -7.05 -13.35
N ALA A 132 16.31 -7.66 -13.76
CA ALA A 132 15.96 -7.73 -15.15
C ALA A 132 15.48 -6.35 -15.63
N ALA A 133 15.82 -6.04 -16.88
CA ALA A 133 15.42 -4.80 -17.55
C ALA A 133 13.89 -4.63 -17.65
N VAL A 134 13.11 -5.70 -17.41
CA VAL A 134 11.65 -5.72 -17.50
C VAL A 134 11.09 -6.51 -16.33
N THR A 135 10.87 -5.88 -15.19
CA THR A 135 10.04 -6.46 -14.12
C THR A 135 9.08 -5.38 -13.67
N PHE A 136 7.93 -5.39 -14.34
CA PHE A 136 6.77 -4.64 -13.89
C PHE A 136 6.09 -5.48 -12.81
N GLU A 137 6.48 -5.23 -11.56
CA GLU A 137 5.79 -5.76 -10.39
C GLU A 137 5.02 -4.61 -9.76
N PRO A 138 3.75 -4.39 -10.16
CA PRO A 138 2.92 -3.49 -9.41
C PRO A 138 2.81 -4.10 -8.02
N ALA A 139 3.54 -3.53 -7.05
CA ALA A 139 3.29 -3.79 -5.64
C ALA A 139 1.80 -3.56 -5.30
N VAL A 140 1.10 -2.75 -6.12
CA VAL A 140 -0.37 -2.60 -6.16
C VAL A 140 -1.11 -3.94 -6.33
N ALA A 141 -0.64 -4.86 -7.18
CA ALA A 141 -1.27 -6.17 -7.39
C ALA A 141 -1.19 -7.10 -6.17
N TRP A 142 -0.38 -6.75 -5.18
CA TRP A 142 -0.25 -7.49 -3.93
C TRP A 142 -0.94 -6.76 -2.78
N VAL A 143 -0.65 -5.48 -2.62
CA VAL A 143 -1.14 -4.64 -1.52
C VAL A 143 -2.65 -4.43 -1.59
N ALA A 144 -3.18 -4.02 -2.74
CA ALA A 144 -4.58 -3.66 -2.87
C ALA A 144 -5.52 -4.85 -2.59
N PRO A 145 -5.33 -6.04 -3.20
CA PRO A 145 -6.15 -7.20 -2.86
C PRO A 145 -5.90 -7.69 -1.42
N ALA A 146 -4.66 -7.64 -0.90
CA ALA A 146 -4.40 -8.05 0.49
C ALA A 146 -5.17 -7.18 1.49
N GLY A 147 -5.12 -5.86 1.34
CA GLY A 147 -5.86 -4.93 2.18
C GLY A 147 -7.37 -5.09 2.04
N TYR A 148 -7.87 -5.19 0.81
CA TYR A 148 -9.30 -5.43 0.58
C TYR A 148 -9.78 -6.73 1.24
N LEU A 149 -9.06 -7.84 1.04
CA LEU A 149 -9.39 -9.13 1.61
C LEU A 149 -9.44 -9.09 3.14
N LEU A 150 -8.45 -8.45 3.78
CA LEU A 150 -8.42 -8.34 5.23
C LEU A 150 -9.55 -7.47 5.77
N LEU A 151 -9.76 -6.28 5.20
CA LEU A 151 -10.84 -5.39 5.61
C LEU A 151 -12.21 -6.03 5.37
N ARG A 152 -12.37 -6.78 4.27
CA ARG A 152 -13.60 -7.51 3.95
C ARG A 152 -13.83 -8.68 4.91
N LEU A 153 -12.80 -9.44 5.24
CA LEU A 153 -12.86 -10.50 6.25
C LEU A 153 -13.32 -9.95 7.60
N LEU A 154 -12.74 -8.84 8.02
CA LEU A 154 -13.16 -8.17 9.26
C LEU A 154 -14.60 -7.67 9.18
N ALA A 155 -15.01 -7.05 8.07
CA ALA A 155 -16.39 -6.60 7.87
C ALA A 155 -17.38 -7.77 7.96
N LEU A 156 -17.05 -8.91 7.34
CA LEU A 156 -17.86 -10.13 7.41
C LEU A 156 -18.00 -10.65 8.84
N MET A 157 -17.00 -10.47 9.69
CA MET A 157 -17.04 -10.86 11.10
C MET A 157 -17.60 -9.77 12.03
N GLY A 158 -18.39 -8.83 11.50
CA GLY A 158 -18.94 -7.72 12.29
C GLY A 158 -17.87 -6.80 12.87
N GLY A 159 -16.72 -6.73 12.21
CA GLY A 159 -15.55 -5.98 12.61
C GLY A 159 -14.69 -6.66 13.67
N ARG A 160 -15.11 -7.80 14.25
CA ARG A 160 -14.44 -8.45 15.39
C ARG A 160 -13.61 -9.66 14.95
N LEU A 161 -12.56 -9.96 15.71
CA LEU A 161 -11.79 -11.20 15.53
C LEU A 161 -12.45 -12.35 16.29
N PRO A 162 -12.17 -13.62 15.90
CA PRO A 162 -12.78 -14.79 16.52
C PRO A 162 -12.64 -14.80 18.05
N ASP A 163 -11.44 -14.51 18.55
CA ASP A 163 -11.10 -14.60 19.98
C ASP A 163 -10.04 -13.56 20.35
N ARG A 164 -9.86 -13.32 21.65
CA ARG A 164 -8.77 -12.46 22.15
C ARG A 164 -7.38 -13.00 21.81
N THR A 165 -7.22 -14.31 21.83
CA THR A 165 -5.95 -14.98 21.52
C THR A 165 -5.55 -14.75 20.07
N THR A 166 -6.50 -14.76 19.14
CA THR A 166 -6.21 -14.45 17.73
C THR A 166 -5.88 -12.98 17.52
N ALA A 167 -6.51 -12.07 18.24
CA ALA A 167 -6.14 -10.65 18.22
C ALA A 167 -4.69 -10.43 18.67
N VAL A 168 -4.29 -11.05 19.78
CA VAL A 168 -2.91 -10.96 20.29
C VAL A 168 -1.93 -11.61 19.31
N ALA A 169 -2.26 -12.78 18.75
CA ALA A 169 -1.41 -13.47 17.78
C ALA A 169 -1.27 -12.69 16.47
N LEU A 170 -2.36 -12.08 15.97
CA LEU A 170 -2.34 -11.27 14.75
C LEU A 170 -1.57 -9.96 14.95
N PHE A 171 -1.78 -9.29 16.08
CA PHE A 171 -1.02 -8.09 16.45
C PHE A 171 0.47 -8.42 16.60
N GLY A 172 0.80 -9.36 17.49
CA GLY A 172 2.18 -9.74 17.79
C GLY A 172 2.90 -10.30 16.55
N GLY A 173 2.25 -11.22 15.82
CA GLY A 173 2.76 -11.79 14.58
C GLY A 173 2.97 -10.72 13.50
N GLY A 174 2.02 -9.82 13.30
CA GLY A 174 2.15 -8.72 12.34
C GLY A 174 3.32 -7.78 12.68
N VAL A 175 3.50 -7.42 13.95
CA VAL A 175 4.62 -6.58 14.39
C VAL A 175 5.96 -7.30 14.24
N LEU A 176 6.05 -8.58 14.62
CA LEU A 176 7.27 -9.38 14.44
C LEU A 176 7.65 -9.53 12.97
N VAL A 177 6.67 -9.77 12.10
CA VAL A 177 6.88 -9.81 10.64
C VAL A 177 7.33 -8.44 10.11
N ALA A 178 6.77 -7.34 10.63
CA ALA A 178 7.22 -5.99 10.29
C ALA A 178 8.69 -5.75 10.67
N ILE A 179 9.10 -6.17 11.88
CA ILE A 179 10.50 -6.13 12.34
C ILE A 179 11.38 -6.97 11.42
N GLY A 180 10.95 -8.19 11.08
CA GLY A 180 11.67 -9.07 10.16
C GLY A 180 11.90 -8.43 8.78
N PHE A 181 10.89 -7.80 8.21
CA PHE A 181 11.04 -7.09 6.94
C PHE A 181 11.86 -5.79 7.06
N ALA A 182 11.71 -5.04 8.14
CA ALA A 182 12.50 -3.83 8.37
C ALA A 182 13.98 -4.15 8.56
N THR A 183 14.31 -5.22 9.29
CA THR A 183 15.69 -5.71 9.44
C THR A 183 16.25 -6.21 8.11
N LEU A 184 15.48 -6.96 7.33
CA LEU A 184 15.86 -7.35 5.97
C LEU A 184 16.18 -6.14 5.09
N ALA A 185 15.44 -5.04 5.22
CA ALA A 185 15.64 -3.83 4.43
C ALA A 185 17.01 -3.17 4.71
N LEU A 186 17.53 -3.22 5.94
CA LEU A 186 18.84 -2.64 6.30
C LEU A 186 19.98 -3.17 5.41
N GLY A 187 19.94 -4.48 5.13
CA GLY A 187 20.95 -5.18 4.33
C GLY A 187 20.78 -5.03 2.81
N ARG A 188 19.71 -4.39 2.32
CA ARG A 188 19.40 -4.34 0.89
C ARG A 188 19.99 -3.10 0.19
N PRO A 189 20.41 -3.22 -1.08
CA PRO A 189 20.84 -2.07 -1.86
C PRO A 189 19.63 -1.17 -2.21
N ALA A 190 19.92 0.11 -2.48
CA ALA A 190 18.93 1.13 -2.83
C ALA A 190 18.09 0.76 -4.07
N GLY A 191 16.93 1.42 -4.21
CA GLY A 191 15.93 1.14 -5.24
C GLY A 191 14.91 0.09 -4.77
N LEU A 192 14.34 -0.67 -5.71
CA LEU A 192 13.24 -1.61 -5.45
C LEU A 192 13.60 -2.67 -4.40
N ARG A 193 14.88 -3.07 -4.32
CA ARG A 193 15.37 -4.06 -3.34
C ARG A 193 15.27 -3.60 -1.90
N LEU A 194 15.36 -2.29 -1.66
CA LEU A 194 15.12 -1.66 -0.38
C LEU A 194 13.63 -1.38 -0.19
N ALA A 195 12.96 -0.81 -1.19
CA ALA A 195 11.58 -0.35 -1.04
C ALA A 195 10.56 -1.49 -0.85
N ALA A 196 10.79 -2.65 -1.46
CA ALA A 196 9.91 -3.82 -1.34
C ALA A 196 9.77 -4.35 0.10
N PRO A 197 10.85 -4.65 0.85
CA PRO A 197 10.72 -5.05 2.25
C PRO A 197 10.18 -3.92 3.14
N LEU A 198 10.46 -2.64 2.85
CA LEU A 198 9.84 -1.53 3.60
C LEU A 198 8.31 -1.50 3.42
N LEU A 199 7.81 -1.68 2.19
CA LEU A 199 6.38 -1.80 1.91
C LEU A 199 5.76 -3.02 2.59
N ALA A 200 6.45 -4.17 2.58
CA ALA A 200 5.99 -5.38 3.24
C ALA A 200 5.92 -5.20 4.77
N ALA A 201 6.88 -4.50 5.36
CA ALA A 201 6.87 -4.14 6.78
C ALA A 201 5.69 -3.22 7.12
N GLN A 202 5.42 -2.19 6.31
CA GLN A 202 4.25 -1.33 6.50
C GLN A 202 2.93 -2.10 6.34
N ALA A 203 2.82 -3.02 5.39
CA ALA A 203 1.67 -3.90 5.25
C ALA A 203 1.50 -4.83 6.46
N ALA A 204 2.58 -5.35 7.02
CA ALA A 204 2.55 -6.15 8.24
C ALA A 204 2.12 -5.33 9.47
N LEU A 205 2.51 -4.05 9.56
CA LEU A 205 1.97 -3.11 10.55
C LEU A 205 0.47 -2.85 10.34
N ALA A 206 0.00 -2.75 9.09
CA ALA A 206 -1.42 -2.62 8.79
C ALA A 206 -2.20 -3.85 9.28
N ILE A 207 -1.68 -5.06 9.06
CA ILE A 207 -2.24 -6.32 9.59
C ILE A 207 -2.29 -6.28 11.12
N ALA A 208 -1.22 -5.84 11.78
CA ALA A 208 -1.18 -5.75 13.23
C ALA A 208 -2.25 -4.78 13.76
N LEU A 209 -2.36 -3.59 13.17
CA LEU A 209 -3.37 -2.60 13.57
C LEU A 209 -4.80 -3.06 13.29
N SER A 210 -5.01 -3.90 12.28
CA SER A 210 -6.30 -4.53 11.98
C SER A 210 -6.78 -5.51 13.06
N ALA A 211 -5.91 -5.92 13.99
CA ALA A 211 -6.29 -6.77 15.13
C ALA A 211 -7.06 -6.02 16.23
N GLY A 212 -7.03 -4.69 16.21
CA GLY A 212 -7.62 -3.84 17.23
C GLY A 212 -9.14 -3.84 17.26
N SER A 213 -9.71 -3.76 18.47
CA SER A 213 -11.15 -3.57 18.66
C SER A 213 -11.60 -2.11 18.74
N GLU A 214 -10.67 -1.18 18.86
CA GLU A 214 -11.02 0.25 18.93
C GLU A 214 -11.34 0.83 17.56
N PRO A 215 -12.33 1.73 17.44
CA PRO A 215 -12.61 2.46 16.20
C PRO A 215 -11.38 3.18 15.63
N LEU A 216 -10.52 3.70 16.52
CA LEU A 216 -9.26 4.35 16.15
C LEU A 216 -8.27 3.37 15.49
N MET A 217 -8.20 2.10 15.93
CA MET A 217 -7.37 1.07 15.28
C MET A 217 -7.93 0.67 13.91
N THR A 218 -9.26 0.62 13.76
CA THR A 218 -9.90 0.37 12.45
C THR A 218 -9.57 1.51 11.47
N ALA A 219 -9.68 2.77 11.91
CA ALA A 219 -9.31 3.92 11.09
C ALA A 219 -7.80 3.92 10.75
N ALA A 220 -6.94 3.63 11.72
CA ALA A 220 -5.50 3.54 11.54
C ALA A 220 -5.10 2.46 10.51
N SER A 221 -5.64 1.24 10.65
CA SER A 221 -5.35 0.15 9.72
C SER A 221 -5.90 0.43 8.32
N THR A 222 -7.11 0.98 8.21
CA THR A 222 -7.71 1.39 6.94
C THR A 222 -6.87 2.46 6.24
N TRP A 223 -6.42 3.48 7.00
CA TRP A 223 -5.52 4.52 6.48
C TRP A 223 -4.23 3.92 5.91
N LEU A 224 -3.61 3.00 6.64
CA LEU A 224 -2.36 2.36 6.23
C LEU A 224 -2.56 1.51 4.96
N TRP A 225 -3.62 0.70 4.88
CA TRP A 225 -3.94 -0.07 3.68
C TRP A 225 -4.20 0.80 2.45
N LEU A 226 -4.96 1.88 2.61
CA LEU A 226 -5.25 2.81 1.52
C LEU A 226 -4.00 3.57 1.06
N LEU A 227 -3.12 3.95 1.99
CA LEU A 227 -1.83 4.57 1.69
C LEU A 227 -0.91 3.65 0.88
N LEU A 228 -0.88 2.36 1.23
CA LEU A 228 0.07 1.44 0.62
C LEU A 228 -0.17 1.31 -0.89
N ILE A 229 -1.39 1.56 -1.38
CA ILE A 229 -1.74 1.51 -2.82
C ILE A 229 -0.95 2.54 -3.64
N PRO A 230 -1.08 3.88 -3.41
CA PRO A 230 -0.28 4.87 -4.12
C PRO A 230 1.22 4.72 -3.85
N LEU A 231 1.63 4.36 -2.63
CA LEU A 231 3.05 4.21 -2.29
C LEU A 231 3.70 3.04 -3.04
N ALA A 232 3.00 1.90 -3.12
CA ALA A 232 3.40 0.75 -3.90
C ALA A 232 3.52 1.07 -5.40
N GLY A 233 2.58 1.85 -5.94
CA GLY A 233 2.66 2.30 -7.32
C GLY A 233 3.82 3.28 -7.54
N LEU A 234 4.08 4.22 -6.62
CA LEU A 234 5.21 5.15 -6.68
C LEU A 234 6.56 4.41 -6.68
N VAL A 235 6.73 3.42 -5.80
CA VAL A 235 7.94 2.58 -5.72
C VAL A 235 8.20 1.79 -7.00
N SER A 236 7.14 1.47 -7.77
CA SER A 236 7.27 0.78 -9.05
C SER A 236 7.79 1.68 -10.18
N VAL A 237 7.78 3.00 -10.00
CA VAL A 237 8.33 3.97 -10.96
C VAL A 237 9.85 4.02 -10.77
N ARG A 238 10.62 3.78 -11.84
CA ARG A 238 12.08 3.92 -11.80
C ARG A 238 12.43 5.40 -11.76
N VAL A 239 13.18 5.80 -10.74
CA VAL A 239 13.64 7.17 -10.55
C VAL A 239 15.16 7.20 -10.47
N ALA A 240 15.78 8.27 -10.96
CA ALA A 240 17.23 8.49 -10.85
C ALA A 240 17.66 8.61 -9.37
N GLY A 241 18.79 7.97 -9.03
CA GLY A 241 19.37 8.04 -7.69
C GLY A 241 19.85 9.45 -7.32
N GLY A 242 19.57 9.89 -6.09
CA GLY A 242 19.87 11.23 -5.58
C GLY A 242 18.91 12.32 -6.08
N SER A 243 17.77 11.95 -6.65
CA SER A 243 16.73 12.89 -7.08
C SER A 243 15.77 13.26 -5.95
N LEU A 244 15.03 14.35 -6.15
CA LEU A 244 13.96 14.75 -5.24
C LEU A 244 12.85 13.68 -5.14
N ALA A 245 12.48 13.03 -6.25
CA ALA A 245 11.48 11.96 -6.25
C ALA A 245 11.90 10.72 -5.43
N GLU A 246 13.17 10.31 -5.50
CA GLU A 246 13.67 9.22 -4.64
C GLU A 246 13.60 9.63 -3.16
N THR A 247 14.02 10.85 -2.84
CA THR A 247 14.03 11.36 -1.46
C THR A 247 12.62 11.40 -0.88
N LEU A 248 11.65 11.95 -1.61
CA LEU A 248 10.24 11.98 -1.18
C LEU A 248 9.67 10.57 -1.00
N THR A 249 10.03 9.63 -1.87
CA THR A 249 9.60 8.23 -1.73
C THR A 249 10.18 7.60 -0.46
N LEU A 250 11.47 7.83 -0.17
CA LEU A 250 12.12 7.34 1.06
C LEU A 250 11.52 7.95 2.32
N VAL A 251 11.18 9.24 2.31
CA VAL A 251 10.50 9.91 3.44
C VAL A 251 9.14 9.28 3.71
N ASN A 252 8.35 8.99 2.67
CA ASN A 252 7.07 8.29 2.81
C ASN A 252 7.24 6.84 3.31
N LEU A 253 8.30 6.14 2.89
CA LEU A 253 8.62 4.79 3.36
C LEU A 253 9.14 4.74 4.81
N ALA A 254 9.79 5.82 5.26
CA ALA A 254 10.38 5.92 6.59
C ALA A 254 9.36 6.05 7.73
N MET A 255 8.11 6.41 7.42
CA MET A 255 7.06 6.67 8.42
C MET A 255 7.47 7.69 9.50
N VAL A 256 8.26 8.71 9.14
CA VAL A 256 8.64 9.81 10.04
C VAL A 256 7.45 10.71 10.38
N PRO A 257 7.48 11.47 11.50
CA PRO A 257 6.47 12.48 11.79
C PRO A 257 6.21 13.39 10.57
N GLY A 258 4.95 13.64 10.24
CA GLY A 258 4.58 14.41 9.04
C GLY A 258 4.60 13.63 7.72
N SER A 259 4.96 12.35 7.73
CA SER A 259 4.64 11.45 6.62
C SER A 259 3.23 10.89 6.79
N ILE A 260 2.62 10.52 5.66
CA ILE A 260 1.28 9.96 5.62
C ILE A 260 1.17 8.62 6.37
N GLY A 261 2.24 7.81 6.40
CA GLY A 261 2.26 6.56 7.16
C GLY A 261 2.27 6.77 8.67
N PHE A 262 2.87 7.87 9.15
CA PHE A 262 2.93 8.17 10.58
C PHE A 262 1.56 8.47 11.19
N LEU A 263 0.64 9.09 10.44
CA LEU A 263 -0.71 9.36 10.93
C LEU A 263 -1.45 8.09 11.37
N ALA A 264 -1.30 6.98 10.63
CA ALA A 264 -1.84 5.69 11.04
C ALA A 264 -1.19 5.18 12.34
N LEU A 265 0.13 5.33 12.49
CA LEU A 265 0.83 4.93 13.71
C LEU A 265 0.41 5.75 14.92
N TRP A 266 0.21 7.06 14.74
CA TRP A 266 -0.27 7.95 15.79
C TRP A 266 -1.68 7.55 16.24
N LEU A 267 -2.62 7.35 15.30
CA LEU A 267 -3.97 6.88 15.61
C LEU A 267 -3.94 5.50 16.29
N GLY A 268 -3.11 4.57 15.81
CA GLY A 268 -2.93 3.25 16.41
C GLY A 268 -2.33 3.33 17.82
N GLY A 269 -1.37 4.22 18.05
CA GLY A 269 -0.76 4.45 19.36
C GLY A 269 -1.74 5.04 20.38
N LEU A 270 -2.55 6.01 19.97
CA LEU A 270 -3.64 6.54 20.80
C LEU A 270 -4.64 5.44 21.18
N ALA A 271 -4.99 4.59 20.22
CA ALA A 271 -5.90 3.48 20.45
C ALA A 271 -5.32 2.44 21.43
N LEU A 272 -4.04 2.08 21.27
CA LEU A 272 -3.34 1.20 22.21
C LEU A 272 -3.29 1.80 23.61
N GLY A 273 -3.08 3.13 23.72
CA GLY A 273 -3.14 3.84 24.99
C GLY A 273 -4.53 3.79 25.63
N ALA A 274 -5.57 4.06 24.85
CA ALA A 274 -6.96 4.00 25.31
C ALA A 274 -7.37 2.59 25.79
N SER A 275 -6.85 1.53 25.15
CA SER A 275 -7.09 0.15 25.56
C SER A 275 -6.16 -0.35 26.68
N GLY A 276 -5.33 0.51 27.28
CA GLY A 276 -4.39 0.12 28.35
C GLY A 276 -3.23 -0.77 27.89
N LEU A 277 -2.96 -0.84 26.59
CA LEU A 277 -1.94 -1.68 25.95
C LEU A 277 -0.69 -0.87 25.56
N LEU A 278 -0.27 0.08 26.41
CA LEU A 278 0.86 0.97 26.15
C LEU A 278 2.16 0.20 25.84
N TYR A 279 2.39 -0.95 26.47
CA TYR A 279 3.55 -1.79 26.19
C TYR A 279 3.57 -2.34 24.75
N GLY A 280 2.40 -2.46 24.10
CA GLY A 280 2.30 -2.83 22.69
C GLY A 280 2.90 -1.80 21.74
N ILE A 281 3.10 -0.55 22.19
CA ILE A 281 3.74 0.51 21.41
C ILE A 281 5.24 0.23 21.23
N ILE A 282 5.89 -0.41 22.21
CA ILE A 282 7.35 -0.65 22.19
C ILE A 282 7.80 -1.42 20.94
N PRO A 283 7.26 -2.62 20.63
CA PRO A 283 7.70 -3.37 19.45
C PRO A 283 7.26 -2.70 18.13
N VAL A 284 6.15 -1.95 18.12
CA VAL A 284 5.73 -1.14 16.97
C VAL A 284 6.72 -0.02 16.71
N ALA A 285 7.08 0.75 17.74
CA ALA A 285 8.05 1.82 17.67
C ALA A 285 9.43 1.30 17.21
N PHE A 286 9.82 0.10 17.66
CA PHE A 286 11.04 -0.54 17.21
C PHE A 286 11.00 -0.86 15.71
N ALA A 287 9.90 -1.45 15.20
CA ALA A 287 9.74 -1.72 13.76
C ALA A 287 9.83 -0.42 12.92
N VAL A 288 9.17 0.65 13.38
CA VAL A 288 9.14 1.96 12.72
C VAL A 288 10.51 2.63 12.76
N LEU A 289 11.25 2.51 13.85
CA LEU A 289 12.61 3.00 13.95
C LEU A 289 13.53 2.30 12.94
N LEU A 290 13.43 0.97 12.81
CA LEU A 290 14.19 0.21 11.81
C LEU A 290 13.82 0.61 10.38
N LEU A 291 12.53 0.81 10.09
CA LEU A 291 12.05 1.34 8.81
C LEU A 291 12.68 2.71 8.50
N ALA A 292 12.66 3.62 9.47
CA ALA A 292 13.22 4.96 9.32
C ALA A 292 14.73 4.91 9.10
N ILE A 293 15.47 4.10 9.86
CA ILE A 293 16.92 3.91 9.69
C ILE A 293 17.23 3.32 8.31
N ALA A 294 16.51 2.29 7.88
CA ALA A 294 16.72 1.64 6.60
C ALA A 294 16.42 2.58 5.41
N ALA A 295 15.35 3.36 5.48
CA ALA A 295 14.96 4.30 4.44
C ALA A 295 15.87 5.54 4.40
N LEU A 296 16.02 6.23 5.54
CA LEU A 296 16.76 7.50 5.62
C LEU A 296 18.27 7.30 5.61
N GLY A 297 18.79 6.18 6.13
CA GLY A 297 20.21 5.83 6.01
C GLY A 297 20.67 5.62 4.56
N ARG A 298 19.73 5.42 3.64
CA ARG A 298 19.98 5.30 2.19
C ARG A 298 19.68 6.58 1.43
N ALA A 299 19.08 7.58 2.06
CA ALA A 299 18.84 8.88 1.46
C ALA A 299 20.20 9.57 1.21
N ARG A 300 20.57 9.68 -0.06
CA ARG A 300 21.71 10.50 -0.48
C ARG A 300 21.22 11.94 -0.63
N GLY A 301 22.03 12.91 -0.23
CA GLY A 301 21.69 14.34 -0.40
C GLY A 301 21.26 14.64 -1.85
N VAL A 302 20.20 15.44 -2.01
CA VAL A 302 19.60 15.74 -3.31
C VAL A 302 20.64 16.37 -4.23
N ARG A 303 20.92 15.70 -5.36
CA ARG A 303 21.88 16.14 -6.39
C ARG A 303 21.20 16.85 -7.55
N SER A 304 19.93 16.54 -7.79
CA SER A 304 19.12 17.13 -8.86
C SER A 304 17.71 17.43 -8.39
N ILE A 305 17.26 18.66 -8.63
CA ILE A 305 15.89 19.10 -8.38
C ILE A 305 15.22 19.23 -9.74
N SER A 306 14.49 18.18 -10.12
CA SER A 306 13.59 18.14 -11.28
C SER A 306 12.19 17.84 -10.77
N VAL A 307 11.21 18.63 -11.23
CA VAL A 307 9.79 18.36 -10.97
C VAL A 307 9.32 17.34 -11.99
N GLU A 308 9.42 16.07 -11.62
CA GLU A 308 8.96 14.93 -12.40
C GLU A 308 7.60 14.44 -11.88
N PRO A 309 6.79 13.76 -12.70
CA PRO A 309 5.52 13.19 -12.25
C PRO A 309 5.64 12.31 -10.99
N ALA A 310 6.75 11.59 -10.81
CA ALA A 310 7.03 10.82 -9.59
C ALA A 310 7.26 11.73 -8.35
N SER A 311 7.91 12.89 -8.52
CA SER A 311 8.06 13.87 -7.44
C SER A 311 6.74 14.49 -7.02
N ILE A 312 5.82 14.71 -7.98
CA ILE A 312 4.48 15.22 -7.70
C ILE A 312 3.73 14.21 -6.84
N TRP A 313 3.75 12.91 -7.17
CA TRP A 313 3.13 11.88 -6.33
C TRP A 313 3.73 11.79 -4.93
N GLY A 314 5.06 11.80 -4.83
CA GLY A 314 5.74 11.82 -3.53
C GLY A 314 5.34 13.04 -2.70
N GLY A 315 5.17 14.20 -3.34
CA GLY A 315 4.72 15.44 -2.71
C GLY A 315 3.24 15.41 -2.33
N VAL A 316 2.36 14.90 -3.20
CA VAL A 316 0.91 14.74 -2.93
C VAL A 316 0.68 13.88 -1.69
N LEU A 317 1.44 12.79 -1.52
CA LEU A 317 1.35 11.97 -0.30
C LEU A 317 1.71 12.77 0.96
N LEU A 318 2.71 13.65 0.90
CA LEU A 318 3.06 14.54 2.01
C LEU A 318 2.02 15.66 2.21
N VAL A 319 1.40 16.17 1.14
CA VAL A 319 0.30 17.13 1.24
C VAL A 319 -0.90 16.52 1.93
N ILE A 320 -1.25 15.27 1.61
CA ILE A 320 -2.32 14.53 2.32
C ILE A 320 -1.92 14.32 3.79
N ALA A 321 -0.64 14.09 4.09
CA ALA A 321 -0.18 14.02 5.48
C ALA A 321 -0.33 15.35 6.23
N ALA A 322 -0.05 16.47 5.56
CA ALA A 322 -0.17 17.81 6.12
C ALA A 322 -1.63 18.26 6.27
N ILE A 323 -2.49 17.86 5.33
CA ILE A 323 -3.90 18.25 5.22
C ILE A 323 -4.76 16.96 5.20
N PRO A 324 -4.88 16.27 6.34
CA PRO A 324 -5.47 14.93 6.41
C PRO A 324 -6.96 14.88 6.05
N ILE A 325 -7.68 16.00 6.15
CA ILE A 325 -9.09 16.09 5.75
C ILE A 325 -9.33 15.65 4.30
N ILE A 326 -8.33 15.80 3.41
CA ILE A 326 -8.40 15.42 1.98
C ILE A 326 -8.72 13.93 1.81
N ALA A 327 -8.22 13.07 2.71
CA ALA A 327 -8.41 11.63 2.64
C ALA A 327 -9.24 11.08 3.81
N MET A 328 -9.12 11.67 4.99
CA MET A 328 -9.75 11.14 6.21
C MET A 328 -11.27 11.09 6.09
N ASN A 329 -11.89 12.25 5.82
CA ASN A 329 -13.35 12.36 5.80
C ASN A 329 -13.99 11.70 4.56
N PRO A 330 -13.48 11.89 3.32
CA PRO A 330 -14.15 11.34 2.14
C PRO A 330 -13.82 9.87 1.86
N ILE A 331 -12.72 9.32 2.39
CA ILE A 331 -12.25 7.98 2.01
C ILE A 331 -12.05 7.09 3.23
N VAL A 332 -11.22 7.50 4.20
CA VAL A 332 -10.79 6.61 5.27
C VAL A 332 -11.92 6.30 6.26
N LEU A 333 -12.64 7.31 6.74
CA LEU A 333 -13.74 7.10 7.69
C LEU A 333 -14.90 6.32 7.07
N PRO A 334 -15.36 6.61 5.83
CA PRO A 334 -16.35 5.77 5.15
C PRO A 334 -15.89 4.32 4.99
N ALA A 335 -14.64 4.10 4.53
CA ALA A 335 -14.11 2.76 4.38
C ALA A 335 -13.98 2.02 5.73
N ALA A 336 -13.50 2.68 6.78
CA ALA A 336 -13.42 2.11 8.12
C ALA A 336 -14.81 1.76 8.67
N ALA A 337 -15.82 2.59 8.40
CA ALA A 337 -17.20 2.36 8.80
C ALA A 337 -17.81 1.09 8.18
N THR A 338 -17.34 0.67 6.99
CA THR A 338 -17.76 -0.61 6.39
C THR A 338 -17.19 -1.84 7.10
N VAL A 339 -16.10 -1.67 7.85
CA VAL A 339 -15.46 -2.75 8.61
C VAL A 339 -16.05 -2.83 10.01
N ARG A 340 -16.17 -1.68 10.67
CA ARG A 340 -16.68 -1.56 12.03
C ARG A 340 -17.30 -0.18 12.18
N LEU A 341 -18.38 -0.07 12.96
CA LEU A 341 -18.98 1.23 13.27
C LEU A 341 -17.93 2.17 13.89
N VAL A 342 -17.72 3.33 13.25
CA VAL A 342 -16.91 4.44 13.77
C VAL A 342 -17.88 5.55 14.18
N PRO A 343 -18.17 5.71 15.49
CA PRO A 343 -19.14 6.71 15.95
C PRO A 343 -18.77 8.12 15.49
N ARG A 344 -19.77 8.93 15.13
CA ARG A 344 -19.53 10.34 14.77
C ARG A 344 -18.87 11.06 15.97
N GLY A 345 -17.81 11.79 15.69
CA GLY A 345 -17.04 12.52 16.71
C GLY A 345 -15.84 11.78 17.30
N THR A 346 -15.60 10.50 16.96
CA THR A 346 -14.36 9.82 17.40
C THR A 346 -13.10 10.40 16.75
N ILE A 347 -13.22 10.80 15.48
CA ILE A 347 -12.15 11.44 14.71
C ILE A 347 -12.77 12.65 14.01
N SER A 348 -12.17 13.82 14.23
CA SER A 348 -12.46 15.06 13.52
C SER A 348 -11.21 15.48 12.79
N ALA A 349 -11.21 15.45 11.45
CA ALA A 349 -10.12 16.00 10.65
C ALA A 349 -10.50 17.39 10.15
N THR A 350 -9.64 18.36 10.42
CA THR A 350 -9.69 19.72 9.86
C THR A 350 -8.53 19.88 8.86
N PRO A 351 -8.44 21.00 8.13
CA PRO A 351 -7.32 21.25 7.22
C PRO A 351 -5.94 21.25 7.89
N PHE A 352 -5.89 21.52 9.20
CA PHE A 352 -4.63 21.74 9.91
C PHE A 352 -4.32 20.69 10.97
N GLU A 353 -5.35 19.98 11.46
CA GLU A 353 -5.21 19.02 12.55
C GLU A 353 -6.14 17.82 12.41
N ILE A 354 -5.81 16.74 13.13
CA ILE A 354 -6.70 15.63 13.43
C ILE A 354 -6.95 15.64 14.92
N ALA A 355 -8.20 15.86 15.33
CA ALA A 355 -8.63 15.78 16.71
C ALA A 355 -9.33 14.45 16.98
N THR A 356 -9.02 13.86 18.13
CA THR A 356 -9.66 12.66 18.68
C THR A 356 -9.93 12.92 20.17
N SER A 357 -10.81 12.14 20.81
CA SER A 357 -11.04 12.30 22.25
C SER A 357 -9.78 12.20 23.12
N PRO A 358 -8.78 11.34 22.82
CA PRO A 358 -7.57 11.23 23.64
C PRO A 358 -6.50 12.26 23.28
N GLY A 359 -6.64 12.99 22.16
CA GLY A 359 -5.62 13.96 21.76
C GLY A 359 -5.80 14.54 20.35
N ALA A 360 -5.08 15.63 20.09
CA ALA A 360 -5.04 16.30 18.80
C ALA A 360 -3.64 16.21 18.17
N TRP A 361 -3.60 16.10 16.85
CA TRP A 361 -2.39 16.09 16.05
C TRP A 361 -2.37 17.29 15.11
N PRO A 362 -1.50 18.29 15.34
CA PRO A 362 -1.37 19.45 14.47
C PRO A 362 -0.59 19.08 13.20
N ALA A 363 -1.27 18.36 12.30
CA ALA A 363 -0.71 17.71 11.12
C ALA A 363 0.12 18.66 10.24
N LEU A 364 -0.38 19.86 9.96
CA LEU A 364 0.33 20.84 9.12
C LEU A 364 1.64 21.26 9.79
N LEU A 365 1.55 21.64 11.08
CA LEU A 365 2.67 22.17 11.85
C LEU A 365 3.77 21.10 11.96
N VAL A 366 3.41 19.86 12.31
CA VAL A 366 4.36 18.75 12.41
C VAL A 366 4.99 18.40 11.07
N THR A 367 4.22 18.44 9.98
CA THR A 367 4.74 18.15 8.64
C THR A 367 5.76 19.20 8.21
N LEU A 368 5.45 20.48 8.43
CA LEU A 368 6.36 21.58 8.15
C LEU A 368 7.62 21.51 8.99
N THR A 369 7.51 21.33 10.32
CA THR A 369 8.67 21.25 11.20
C THR A 369 9.54 20.06 10.87
N THR A 370 8.95 18.91 10.54
CA THR A 370 9.73 17.72 10.19
C THR A 370 10.42 17.89 8.85
N GLY A 371 9.76 18.52 7.86
CA GLY A 371 10.38 18.89 6.60
C GLY A 371 11.59 19.81 6.79
N VAL A 372 11.47 20.84 7.63
CA VAL A 372 12.58 21.75 7.98
C VAL A 372 13.71 21.00 8.68
N LEU A 373 13.41 20.17 9.68
CA LEU A 373 14.41 19.40 10.41
C LEU A 373 15.15 18.41 9.51
N LEU A 374 14.44 17.70 8.62
CA LEU A 374 15.05 16.81 7.62
C LEU A 374 15.92 17.60 6.64
N GLY A 375 15.49 18.81 6.25
CA GLY A 375 16.27 19.72 5.42
C GLY A 375 17.57 20.17 6.09
N ILE A 376 17.49 20.61 7.35
CA ILE A 376 18.65 21.02 8.16
C ILE A 376 19.60 19.83 8.41
N ALA A 377 19.06 18.67 8.76
CA ALA A 377 19.84 17.46 8.98
C ALA A 377 20.57 17.03 7.69
N GLY A 378 19.86 17.03 6.55
CA GLY A 378 20.43 16.76 5.24
C GLY A 378 21.54 17.77 4.86
N TRP A 379 21.36 19.05 5.19
CA TRP A 379 22.37 20.08 4.97
C TRP A 379 23.60 19.90 5.87
N ARG A 380 23.42 19.71 7.19
CA ARG A 380 24.53 19.50 8.14
C ARG A 380 25.31 18.20 7.89
N LEU A 381 24.63 17.12 7.49
CA LEU A 381 25.26 15.83 7.21
C LEU A 381 26.00 15.84 5.87
N ARG A 382 25.59 16.68 4.92
CA ARG A 382 26.30 16.89 3.64
C ARG A 382 27.74 17.35 3.86
N ASP A 383 27.98 18.15 4.89
CA ASP A 383 29.29 18.73 5.19
C ASP A 383 30.23 17.77 5.95
N ARG A 384 29.69 16.69 6.54
CA ARG A 384 30.46 15.74 7.38
C ARG A 384 30.76 14.40 6.70
N LEU A 385 30.19 14.12 5.54
CA LEU A 385 30.45 12.87 4.81
C LEU A 385 31.73 13.00 3.95
N PRO A 386 32.69 12.05 4.03
CA PRO A 386 33.98 12.11 3.34
C PRO A 386 33.90 11.87 1.81
N LEU A 387 32.76 12.14 1.19
CA LEU A 387 32.52 11.98 -0.25
C LEU A 387 32.57 13.34 -0.98
N ARG A 388 33.63 14.10 -0.69
CA ARG A 388 33.96 15.41 -1.28
C ARG A 388 34.26 15.37 -2.80
N ARG A 389 34.14 14.22 -3.48
CA ARG A 389 34.47 14.07 -4.91
C ARG A 389 33.33 14.36 -5.88
N ALA A 390 32.09 14.48 -5.44
CA ALA A 390 31.00 14.93 -6.31
C ALA A 390 30.73 16.42 -6.07
N ARG A 391 31.59 17.30 -6.61
CA ARG A 391 31.21 18.69 -6.93
C ARG A 391 30.15 18.64 -8.04
N GLY A 392 28.97 18.14 -7.73
CA GLY A 392 27.78 18.26 -8.56
C GLY A 392 27.12 19.58 -8.21
N ILE A 393 27.20 20.54 -9.13
CA ILE A 393 26.33 21.73 -9.11
C ILE A 393 24.90 21.21 -9.00
N ILE A 394 24.13 21.68 -8.01
CA ILE A 394 22.70 21.38 -7.93
C ILE A 394 22.09 21.92 -9.21
N ARG A 395 21.79 21.03 -10.15
CA ARG A 395 21.15 21.41 -11.40
C ARG A 395 19.67 21.59 -11.11
N TRP A 396 19.27 22.84 -10.98
CA TRP A 396 17.88 23.26 -11.07
C TRP A 396 17.47 23.17 -12.53
N ARG A 397 16.65 22.17 -12.87
CA ARG A 397 16.04 22.08 -14.19
C ARG A 397 14.54 22.10 -13.99
N ILE A 398 13.96 23.29 -14.11
CA ILE A 398 12.51 23.48 -14.21
C ILE A 398 12.15 23.13 -15.66
N SER A 399 12.13 21.84 -15.98
CA SER A 399 11.47 21.37 -17.18
C SER A 399 10.03 21.10 -16.81
N TRP A 400 9.10 21.92 -17.30
CA TRP A 400 7.69 21.55 -17.31
C TRP A 400 7.53 20.21 -18.01
N PRO A 401 6.63 19.32 -17.55
CA PRO A 401 6.40 18.04 -18.20
C PRO A 401 5.94 18.31 -19.64
N SER A 402 6.86 18.20 -20.60
CA SER A 402 6.52 18.20 -22.02
C SER A 402 5.75 16.92 -22.26
N TRP A 403 4.46 16.99 -22.56
CA TRP A 403 3.65 15.83 -22.92
C TRP A 403 4.26 15.21 -24.18
N PRO A 404 4.96 14.07 -24.10
CA PRO A 404 5.36 13.38 -25.31
C PRO A 404 4.06 12.91 -25.99
N PRO A 405 4.00 12.84 -27.34
CA PRO A 405 2.87 12.19 -27.98
C PRO A 405 2.82 10.74 -27.47
N VAL A 406 1.79 10.45 -26.66
CA VAL A 406 1.48 9.10 -26.21
C VAL A 406 1.02 8.34 -27.45
N ARG A 407 1.98 7.76 -28.19
CA ARG A 407 1.68 6.88 -29.30
C ARG A 407 1.44 5.49 -28.72
N PRO A 408 0.18 5.03 -28.62
CA PRO A 408 -0.10 3.63 -28.27
C PRO A 408 0.54 2.72 -29.34
N PRO A 409 1.15 1.58 -28.96
CA PRO A 409 1.71 0.64 -29.92
C PRO A 409 0.63 -0.05 -30.76
N ALA A 410 1.08 -0.72 -31.83
CA ALA A 410 0.28 -1.48 -32.80
C ALA A 410 -0.34 -2.75 -32.19
N VAL A 411 -1.28 -2.57 -31.28
CA VAL A 411 -2.28 -3.57 -30.90
C VAL A 411 -3.52 -3.27 -31.76
N PRO A 412 -4.28 -4.26 -32.24
CA PRO A 412 -5.52 -3.97 -32.97
C PRO A 412 -6.35 -2.95 -32.20
N ALA A 413 -6.61 -1.79 -32.81
CA ALA A 413 -7.10 -0.60 -32.12
C ALA A 413 -8.37 -0.89 -31.29
N TRP A 414 -9.20 -1.83 -31.76
CA TRP A 414 -10.41 -2.29 -31.10
C TRP A 414 -10.19 -2.86 -29.68
N SER A 415 -9.09 -3.58 -29.43
CA SER A 415 -8.81 -4.17 -28.10
C SER A 415 -8.54 -3.10 -27.03
N ARG A 416 -7.91 -1.99 -27.44
CA ARG A 416 -7.68 -0.83 -26.59
C ARG A 416 -8.99 -0.13 -26.26
N TYR A 417 -9.87 0.05 -27.26
CA TYR A 417 -11.19 0.62 -27.02
C TYR A 417 -12.07 -0.26 -26.15
N LEU A 418 -11.98 -1.59 -26.27
CA LEU A 418 -12.67 -2.52 -25.38
C LEU A 418 -12.14 -2.48 -23.94
N LEU A 419 -10.82 -2.44 -23.74
CA LEU A 419 -10.24 -2.36 -22.39
C LEU A 419 -10.51 -1.01 -21.73
N TRP A 420 -10.43 0.09 -22.48
CA TRP A 420 -10.80 1.43 -21.99
C TRP A 420 -12.30 1.56 -21.77
N GLY A 421 -13.12 0.99 -22.65
CA GLY A 421 -14.56 0.91 -22.50
C GLY A 421 -14.94 0.10 -21.26
N ALA A 422 -14.39 -1.10 -21.09
CA ALA A 422 -14.58 -1.93 -19.91
C ALA A 422 -14.07 -1.23 -18.65
N PHE A 423 -12.91 -0.56 -18.71
CA PHE A 423 -12.39 0.23 -17.60
C PHE A 423 -13.30 1.41 -17.24
N LEU A 424 -13.78 2.17 -18.23
CA LEU A 424 -14.71 3.29 -18.01
C LEU A 424 -16.06 2.80 -17.48
N VAL A 425 -16.57 1.68 -17.96
CA VAL A 425 -17.78 1.04 -17.44
C VAL A 425 -17.57 0.59 -16.00
N VAL A 426 -16.46 -0.06 -15.68
CA VAL A 426 -16.13 -0.48 -14.30
C VAL A 426 -16.00 0.73 -13.38
N VAL A 427 -15.37 1.81 -13.83
CA VAL A 427 -15.25 3.07 -13.07
C VAL A 427 -16.62 3.73 -12.91
N ALA A 428 -17.43 3.81 -13.97
CA ALA A 428 -18.77 4.39 -13.92
C ALA A 428 -19.69 3.59 -12.99
N VAL A 429 -19.64 2.25 -13.05
CA VAL A 429 -20.38 1.37 -12.14
C VAL A 429 -19.87 1.52 -10.70
N ALA A 430 -18.56 1.65 -10.48
CA ALA A 430 -18.01 1.88 -9.15
C ALA A 430 -18.37 3.26 -8.57
N VAL A 431 -18.56 4.28 -9.42
CA VAL A 431 -18.99 5.64 -9.02
C VAL A 431 -20.50 5.73 -8.85
N ALA A 432 -21.27 4.94 -9.61
CA ALA A 432 -22.73 4.94 -9.59
C ALA A 432 -23.35 3.98 -8.56
N ARG A 433 -22.55 3.12 -7.92
CA ARG A 433 -23.00 2.32 -6.77
C ARG A 433 -22.95 3.18 -5.51
N PRO A 434 -24.09 3.36 -4.81
CA PRO A 434 -24.17 4.19 -3.60
C PRO A 434 -23.35 3.63 -2.44
#